data_AF-A0A960D513-F1
#
_entry.id   AF-A0A960D513-F1
#
_cell.length_a   1.000
_cell.length_b   1.000
_cell.length_c   1.000
_cell.angle_alpha   90.00
_cell.angle_beta   90.00
_cell.angle_gamma   90.00
#
_symmetry.space_group_name_H-M   'P 1'
#
loop_
_entity.id
_entity.type
_entity.pdbx_description
1 polymer ?
#
loop_
_entity_poly.entity_id
_entity_poly.type
_entity_poly.pdbx_seq_one_letter_code
_entity_poly.pdbx_strand_id
1 'polypeptide(L)'
;MVFLWLSLTPSLLPRGPLFQGLVSGAAGAIGYALGVFAVWLVRFMLSRPSSPPASRTAWAVLVVAAAIGLVFSIYFFHVWQDQVRDLMGVPRLKWFNYPQAAIIGVVVLFLFVEIGQLIGRLIRFLVRQLNRVAPPRVSFVVVVAVVLGLSIALLNGVVIKGTMSFLNKSFAAVNDEMDPNNPAPTTPLRSGGPGSLVSWNTLGNQGRIFVAGGPKVEQLTKFNGAPAVEPIRAYAGKNSAPDIRATA
;
A
#
# COMPACT_ATOMS: atom_id res chain seq x y z
N MET A 1 -3.57 13.52 -11.70
CA MET A 1 -4.85 13.67 -10.97
C MET A 1 -5.62 12.37 -10.90
N VAL A 2 -5.85 11.66 -12.02
CA VAL A 2 -6.54 10.35 -12.02
C VAL A 2 -5.99 9.37 -10.97
N PHE A 3 -4.68 9.16 -10.91
CA PHE A 3 -4.07 8.28 -9.92
C PHE A 3 -4.33 8.71 -8.46
N LEU A 4 -4.41 10.02 -8.20
CA LEU A 4 -4.75 10.54 -6.88
C LEU A 4 -6.23 10.27 -6.55
N TRP A 5 -7.13 10.40 -7.51
CA TRP A 5 -8.53 10.02 -7.34
C TRP A 5 -8.69 8.52 -7.07
N LEU A 6 -7.96 7.68 -7.81
CA LEU A 6 -7.92 6.24 -7.55
C LEU A 6 -7.41 5.92 -6.13
N SER A 7 -6.46 6.68 -5.59
CA SER A 7 -5.98 6.49 -4.21
C SER A 7 -7.05 6.77 -3.13
N LEU A 8 -8.08 7.55 -3.47
CA LEU A 8 -9.19 7.94 -2.60
C LEU A 8 -10.40 7.00 -2.70
N THR A 9 -10.34 5.98 -3.58
CA THR A 9 -11.36 4.94 -3.69
C THR A 9 -11.48 4.09 -2.42
N PRO A 10 -12.62 3.42 -2.18
CA PRO A 10 -12.86 2.75 -0.91
C PRO A 10 -11.91 1.57 -0.73
N SER A 11 -11.47 1.38 0.51
CA SER A 11 -10.68 0.22 0.94
C SER A 11 -11.47 -0.59 1.96
N LEU A 12 -11.25 -1.92 1.99
CA LEU A 12 -11.90 -2.81 2.96
C LEU A 12 -11.54 -2.48 4.41
N LEU A 13 -10.37 -1.89 4.63
CA LEU A 13 -9.93 -1.46 5.95
C LEU A 13 -10.01 0.07 6.09
N PRO A 14 -10.44 0.58 7.25
CA PRO A 14 -10.34 2.00 7.57
C PRO A 14 -8.89 2.48 7.46
N ARG A 15 -8.64 3.57 6.73
CA ARG A 15 -7.30 4.15 6.59
C ARG A 15 -7.15 5.38 7.48
N GLY A 16 -6.10 5.40 8.28
CA GLY A 16 -5.69 6.60 9.01
C GLY A 16 -5.06 7.65 8.08
N PRO A 17 -4.91 8.91 8.55
CA PRO A 17 -4.38 10.00 7.74
C PRO A 17 -2.96 9.74 7.20
N LEU A 18 -2.12 9.06 7.99
CA LEU A 18 -0.75 8.70 7.58
C LEU A 18 -0.73 7.76 6.38
N PHE A 19 -1.47 6.64 6.46
CA PHE A 19 -1.54 5.67 5.36
C PHE A 19 -2.19 6.28 4.12
N GLN A 20 -3.26 7.08 4.30
CA GLN A 20 -3.89 7.75 3.18
C GLN A 20 -2.93 8.70 2.47
N GLY A 21 -2.21 9.55 3.23
CA GLY A 21 -1.22 10.46 2.66
C GLY A 21 -0.12 9.73 1.91
N LEU A 22 0.42 8.65 2.48
CA LEU A 22 1.45 7.83 1.82
C LEU A 22 0.97 7.28 0.47
N VAL A 23 -0.22 6.67 0.44
CA VAL A 23 -0.78 6.06 -0.78
C VAL A 23 -1.10 7.14 -1.82
N SER A 24 -1.70 8.26 -1.42
CA SER A 24 -2.02 9.36 -2.32
C SER A 24 -0.78 10.04 -2.88
N GLY A 25 0.26 10.24 -2.08
CA GLY A 25 1.55 10.78 -2.52
C GLY A 25 2.25 9.86 -3.52
N ALA A 26 2.33 8.56 -3.21
CA ALA A 26 2.91 7.55 -4.10
C ALA A 26 2.14 7.45 -5.42
N ALA A 27 0.80 7.37 -5.38
CA ALA A 27 -0.03 7.33 -6.57
C ALA A 27 0.12 8.60 -7.42
N GLY A 28 0.20 9.77 -6.77
CA GLY A 28 0.49 11.04 -7.43
C GLY A 28 1.84 11.04 -8.14
N ALA A 29 2.89 10.53 -7.49
CA ALA A 29 4.23 10.41 -8.07
C ALA A 29 4.27 9.45 -9.27
N ILE A 30 3.58 8.30 -9.20
CA ILE A 30 3.43 7.37 -10.32
C ILE A 30 2.72 8.06 -11.50
N GLY A 31 1.60 8.74 -11.23
CA GLY A 31 0.87 9.48 -12.25
C GLY A 31 1.72 10.58 -12.91
N TYR A 32 2.55 11.28 -12.13
CA TYR A 32 3.51 12.25 -12.64
C TYR A 32 4.58 11.59 -13.52
N ALA A 33 5.19 10.49 -13.05
CA ALA A 33 6.24 9.77 -13.78
C ALA A 33 5.72 9.24 -15.12
N LEU A 34 4.52 8.65 -15.14
CA LEU A 34 3.86 8.21 -16.36
C LEU A 34 3.54 9.36 -17.30
N GLY A 35 3.09 10.50 -16.77
CA GLY A 35 2.84 11.70 -17.57
C GLY A 35 4.11 12.23 -18.25
N VAL A 36 5.21 12.34 -17.49
CA VAL A 36 6.52 12.75 -18.02
C VAL A 36 7.02 11.74 -19.06
N PHE A 37 6.91 10.45 -18.78
CA PHE A 37 7.31 9.38 -19.70
C PHE A 37 6.48 9.41 -20.99
N ALA A 38 5.16 9.59 -20.90
CA ALA A 38 4.29 9.69 -22.07
C ALA A 38 4.66 10.89 -22.95
N VAL A 39 4.92 12.06 -22.35
CA VAL A 39 5.39 13.25 -23.10
C VAL A 39 6.73 12.97 -23.76
N TRP A 40 7.66 12.33 -23.04
CA TRP A 40 8.96 11.94 -23.60
C TRP A 40 8.81 10.95 -24.76
N LEU A 41 7.97 9.92 -24.61
CA LEU A 41 7.72 8.90 -25.62
C LEU A 41 7.12 9.49 -26.89
N VAL A 42 6.11 10.35 -26.76
CA VAL A 42 5.51 11.05 -27.90
C VAL A 42 6.53 11.93 -28.61
N ARG A 43 7.38 12.66 -27.86
CA ARG A 43 8.47 13.46 -28.46
C ARG A 43 9.49 12.59 -29.19
N PHE A 44 9.85 11.45 -28.60
CA PHE A 44 10.77 10.49 -29.18
C PHE A 44 10.21 9.90 -30.48
N MET A 45 8.96 9.44 -30.50
CA MET A 45 8.30 8.89 -31.69
C MET A 45 8.13 9.93 -32.80
N LEU A 46 7.82 11.18 -32.45
CA LEU A 46 7.66 12.27 -33.41
C LEU A 46 8.97 12.96 -33.79
N SER A 47 10.12 12.54 -33.23
CA SER A 47 11.44 13.17 -33.41
C SER A 47 11.43 14.69 -33.18
N ARG A 48 10.57 15.19 -32.28
CA ARG A 48 10.45 16.63 -31.98
C ARG A 48 11.24 17.01 -30.73
N PRO A 49 12.07 18.06 -30.77
CA PRO A 49 12.89 18.47 -29.63
C PRO A 49 12.06 19.12 -28.50
N SER A 50 10.91 19.71 -28.83
CA SER A 50 10.01 20.35 -27.87
C SER A 50 8.54 20.11 -28.26
N SER A 51 7.65 20.19 -27.26
CA SER A 51 6.21 20.23 -27.49
C SER A 51 5.74 21.69 -27.47
N PRO A 52 4.83 22.11 -28.37
CA PRO A 52 4.21 23.41 -28.26
C PRO A 52 3.49 23.55 -26.90
N PRO A 53 3.45 24.75 -26.31
CA PRO A 53 2.68 24.97 -25.08
C PRO A 53 1.21 24.61 -25.36
N ALA A 54 0.60 23.89 -24.43
CA ALA A 54 -0.83 23.61 -24.53
C ALA A 54 -1.62 24.92 -24.54
N SER A 55 -2.70 24.97 -25.32
CA SER A 55 -3.53 26.17 -25.41
C SER A 55 -4.08 26.54 -24.04
N ARG A 56 -4.29 27.84 -23.80
CA ARG A 56 -4.88 28.34 -22.54
C ARG A 56 -6.25 27.68 -22.27
N THR A 57 -7.02 27.42 -23.32
CA THR A 57 -8.31 26.72 -23.24
C THR A 57 -8.16 25.27 -22.80
N ALA A 58 -7.20 24.51 -23.36
CA ALA A 58 -6.95 23.14 -22.95
C ALA A 58 -6.50 23.06 -21.49
N TRP A 59 -5.62 23.97 -21.05
CA TRP A 59 -5.22 24.07 -19.65
C TRP A 59 -6.38 24.43 -18.73
N ALA A 60 -7.22 25.41 -19.11
CA ALA A 60 -8.40 25.78 -18.34
C ALA A 60 -9.36 24.59 -18.18
N VAL A 61 -9.66 23.88 -19.26
CA VAL A 61 -10.52 22.68 -19.23
C VAL A 61 -9.92 21.61 -18.31
N LEU A 62 -8.61 21.32 -18.43
CA LEU A 62 -7.95 20.33 -17.58
C LEU A 62 -7.94 20.72 -16.11
N VAL A 63 -7.72 21.99 -15.79
CA VAL A 63 -7.74 22.48 -14.40
C VAL A 63 -9.15 22.41 -13.81
N VAL A 64 -10.17 22.82 -14.57
CA VAL A 64 -11.57 22.72 -14.13
C VAL A 64 -11.98 21.26 -13.93
N ALA A 65 -11.68 20.38 -14.89
CA ALA A 65 -11.93 18.95 -14.75
C ALA A 65 -11.17 18.34 -13.56
N ALA A 66 -9.92 18.77 -13.35
CA ALA A 66 -9.12 18.33 -12.21
C ALA A 66 -9.72 18.77 -10.87
N ALA A 67 -10.19 20.02 -10.78
CA ALA A 67 -10.81 20.57 -9.59
C ALA A 67 -12.13 19.85 -9.27
N ILE A 68 -13.01 19.70 -10.28
CA ILE A 68 -14.28 18.98 -10.14
C ILE A 68 -14.02 17.55 -9.66
N GLY A 69 -13.15 16.81 -10.36
CA GLY A 69 -12.84 15.43 -10.00
C GLY A 69 -12.23 15.30 -8.59
N LEU A 70 -11.42 16.28 -8.17
CA LEU A 70 -10.87 16.32 -6.80
C LEU A 70 -11.98 16.53 -5.75
N VAL A 71 -12.89 17.49 -5.96
CA VAL A 71 -14.02 17.73 -5.04
C VAL A 71 -14.87 16.47 -4.89
N PHE A 72 -15.26 15.85 -6.01
CA PHE A 72 -16.02 14.59 -5.97
C PHE A 72 -15.25 13.48 -5.25
N SER A 73 -13.94 13.33 -5.53
CA SER A 73 -13.12 12.30 -4.89
C SER A 73 -13.03 12.49 -3.37
N ILE A 74 -12.89 13.72 -2.89
CA ILE A 74 -12.85 14.03 -1.45
C ILE A 74 -14.20 13.74 -0.80
N TYR A 75 -15.30 14.13 -1.45
CA TYR A 75 -16.65 13.86 -0.96
C TYR A 75 -16.90 12.36 -0.80
N PHE A 76 -16.67 11.58 -1.86
CA PHE A 76 -16.87 10.14 -1.82
C PHE A 76 -15.90 9.44 -0.86
N PHE A 77 -14.65 9.89 -0.78
CA PHE A 77 -13.70 9.39 0.21
C PHE A 77 -14.24 9.55 1.64
N HIS A 78 -14.79 10.72 1.97
CA HIS A 78 -15.38 10.98 3.27
C HIS A 78 -16.55 10.02 3.56
N VAL A 79 -17.51 9.92 2.63
CA VAL A 79 -18.68 9.05 2.78
C VAL A 79 -18.27 7.59 2.97
N TRP A 80 -17.38 7.08 2.11
CA TRP A 80 -16.94 5.70 2.19
C TRP A 80 -16.10 5.40 3.43
N GLN A 81 -15.25 6.34 3.86
CA GLN A 81 -14.49 6.16 5.11
C GLN A 81 -15.42 6.10 6.30
N ASP A 82 -16.42 6.98 6.40
CA ASP A 82 -17.35 6.96 7.52
C ASP A 82 -18.17 5.66 7.54
N GLN A 83 -18.66 5.20 6.39
CA GLN A 83 -19.37 3.92 6.29
C GLN A 83 -18.52 2.73 6.77
N VAL A 84 -17.29 2.61 6.28
CA VAL A 84 -16.40 1.50 6.67
C VAL A 84 -16.01 1.62 8.14
N ARG A 85 -15.82 2.83 8.67
CA ARG A 85 -15.48 3.05 10.08
C ARG A 85 -16.63 2.72 11.01
N ASP A 86 -17.86 3.09 10.65
CA ASP A 86 -19.06 2.75 11.39
C ASP A 86 -19.30 1.24 11.39
N LEU A 87 -19.13 0.57 10.23
CA LEU A 87 -19.22 -0.90 10.12
C LEU A 87 -18.16 -1.63 10.96
N MET A 88 -16.95 -1.06 11.04
CA MET A 88 -15.84 -1.62 11.82
C MET A 88 -15.86 -1.17 13.29
N GLY A 89 -16.84 -0.37 13.71
CA GLY A 89 -16.98 0.11 15.09
C GLY A 89 -15.83 1.01 15.56
N VAL A 90 -15.14 1.71 14.65
CA VAL A 90 -14.00 2.59 14.97
C VAL A 90 -14.37 4.07 14.87
N PRO A 91 -13.76 4.98 15.67
CA PRO A 91 -14.13 6.40 15.67
C PRO A 91 -13.95 7.04 14.30
N ARG A 92 -14.86 7.87 13.82
CA ARG A 92 -14.74 8.59 12.53
C ARG A 92 -13.51 9.50 12.46
N LEU A 93 -13.12 9.89 11.24
CA LEU A 93 -12.01 10.83 11.06
C LEU A 93 -12.40 12.22 11.56
N LYS A 94 -11.50 12.85 12.32
CA LYS A 94 -11.63 14.25 12.73
C LYS A 94 -11.31 15.16 11.54
N TRP A 95 -11.84 16.37 11.55
CA TRP A 95 -11.66 17.32 10.45
C TRP A 95 -10.17 17.58 10.11
N PHE A 96 -9.28 17.57 11.11
CA PHE A 96 -7.84 17.81 10.91
C PHE A 96 -7.11 16.63 10.24
N ASN A 97 -7.71 15.44 10.20
CA ASN A 97 -7.10 14.28 9.55
C ASN A 97 -7.03 14.45 8.03
N TYR A 98 -7.97 15.17 7.42
CA TYR A 98 -8.00 15.45 5.98
C TYR A 98 -6.83 16.33 5.52
N PRO A 99 -6.59 17.53 6.10
CA PRO A 99 -5.43 18.33 5.75
C PRO A 99 -4.11 17.65 6.14
N GLN A 100 -4.07 16.88 7.25
CA GLN A 100 -2.90 16.08 7.61
C GLN A 100 -2.56 15.07 6.50
N ALA A 101 -3.54 14.31 6.00
CA ALA A 101 -3.33 13.36 4.91
C ALA A 101 -2.87 14.07 3.62
N ALA A 102 -3.42 15.24 3.31
CA ALA A 102 -3.02 16.04 2.16
C ALA A 102 -1.56 16.51 2.26
N ILE A 103 -1.14 17.03 3.42
CA ILE A 103 0.24 17.47 3.67
C ILE A 103 1.21 16.30 3.52
N ILE A 104 0.91 15.17 4.17
CA ILE A 104 1.73 13.95 4.05
C ILE A 104 1.81 13.53 2.59
N GLY A 105 0.70 13.54 1.85
CA GLY A 105 0.67 13.21 0.44
C GLY A 105 1.54 14.11 -0.42
N VAL A 106 1.53 15.42 -0.19
CA VAL A 106 2.41 16.38 -0.89
C VAL A 106 3.87 16.10 -0.59
N VAL A 107 4.23 15.90 0.69
CA VAL A 107 5.61 15.59 1.09
C VAL A 107 6.09 14.29 0.44
N VAL A 108 5.27 13.24 0.47
CA VAL A 108 5.59 11.94 -0.11
C VAL A 108 5.71 12.03 -1.64
N LEU A 109 4.79 12.74 -2.30
CA LEU A 109 4.87 13.00 -3.75
C LEU A 109 6.18 13.70 -4.09
N PHE A 110 6.50 14.78 -3.39
CA PHE A 110 7.71 15.57 -3.62
C PHE A 110 8.96 14.71 -3.40
N LEU A 111 9.00 13.94 -2.31
CA LEU A 111 10.10 13.02 -2.02
C LEU A 111 10.34 12.04 -3.17
N PHE A 112 9.30 11.37 -3.66
CA PHE A 112 9.43 10.42 -4.77
C PHE A 112 9.85 11.09 -6.08
N VAL A 113 9.28 12.26 -6.38
CA VAL A 113 9.62 13.02 -7.58
C VAL A 113 11.07 13.48 -7.53
N GLU A 114 11.55 14.00 -6.40
CA GLU A 114 12.94 14.41 -6.22
C GLU A 114 13.90 13.22 -6.33
N ILE A 115 13.58 12.08 -5.72
CA ILE A 115 14.38 10.85 -5.89
C ILE A 115 14.50 10.49 -7.38
N GLY A 116 13.38 10.47 -8.10
CA GLY A 116 13.38 10.20 -9.55
C GLY A 116 14.20 11.21 -10.35
N GLN A 117 14.10 12.50 -10.02
CA GLN A 117 14.89 13.55 -10.65
C GLN A 117 16.39 13.40 -10.35
N LEU A 118 16.77 13.07 -9.11
CA LEU A 118 18.16 12.85 -8.72
C LEU A 118 18.76 11.65 -9.46
N ILE A 119 18.02 10.54 -9.59
CA ILE A 119 18.43 9.40 -10.42
C ILE A 119 18.61 9.83 -11.88
N GLY A 120 17.68 10.61 -12.43
CA GLY A 120 17.80 11.14 -13.80
C GLY A 120 18.97 12.10 -13.99
N ARG A 121 19.33 12.90 -12.97
CA ARG A 121 20.53 13.75 -12.97
C ARG A 121 21.80 12.91 -12.90
N LEU A 122 21.81 11.87 -12.06
CA LEU A 122 22.92 10.91 -11.93
C LEU A 122 23.17 10.19 -13.25
N ILE A 123 22.13 9.63 -13.89
CA ILE A 123 22.26 8.96 -15.20
C ILE A 123 22.86 9.93 -16.23
N ARG A 124 22.33 11.14 -16.36
CA ARG A 124 22.87 12.15 -17.30
C ARG A 124 24.30 12.57 -16.97
N PHE A 125 24.68 12.60 -15.70
CA PHE A 125 26.05 12.86 -15.28
C PHE A 125 26.99 11.73 -15.69
N LEU A 126 26.64 10.48 -15.36
CA LEU A 126 27.40 9.29 -15.68
C LEU A 126 27.54 9.09 -17.20
N VAL A 127 26.47 9.28 -17.98
CA VAL A 127 26.53 9.23 -19.45
C VAL A 127 27.49 10.28 -20.00
N ARG A 128 27.48 11.52 -19.48
CA ARG A 128 28.42 12.57 -19.90
C ARG A 128 29.87 12.19 -19.61
N GLN A 129 30.15 11.52 -18.49
CA GLN A 129 31.50 11.04 -18.18
C GLN A 129 31.92 9.92 -19.13
N LEU A 130 31.04 8.94 -19.37
CA LEU A 130 31.35 7.78 -20.22
C LEU A 130 31.44 8.15 -21.71
N ASN A 131 30.74 9.20 -22.15
CA ASN A 131 30.86 9.75 -23.50
C ASN A 131 32.27 10.27 -23.84
N ARG A 132 33.15 10.48 -22.85
CA ARG A 132 34.55 10.82 -23.08
C ARG A 132 35.35 9.66 -23.68
N VAL A 133 34.88 8.42 -23.51
CA VAL A 133 35.61 7.20 -23.92
C VAL A 133 34.79 6.27 -24.82
N ALA A 134 33.45 6.39 -24.86
CA ALA A 134 32.57 5.53 -25.63
C ALA A 134 31.49 6.31 -26.41
N PRO A 135 30.94 5.74 -27.51
CA PRO A 135 29.88 6.38 -28.29
C PRO A 135 28.62 6.68 -27.47
N PRO A 136 27.92 7.81 -27.70
CA PRO A 136 26.80 8.26 -26.86
C PRO A 136 25.68 7.24 -26.63
N ARG A 137 25.36 6.43 -27.65
CA ARG A 137 24.32 5.41 -27.55
C ARG A 137 24.74 4.25 -26.63
N VAL A 138 25.99 3.81 -26.73
CA VAL A 138 26.55 2.74 -25.90
C VAL A 138 26.65 3.22 -24.45
N SER A 139 27.15 4.44 -24.24
CA SER A 139 27.24 5.03 -22.91
C SER A 139 25.89 5.12 -22.20
N PHE A 140 24.84 5.52 -22.92
CA PHE A 140 23.49 5.57 -22.37
C PHE A 140 22.98 4.20 -21.95
N VAL A 141 23.07 3.19 -22.83
CA VAL A 141 22.58 1.84 -22.54
C VAL A 141 23.33 1.23 -21.35
N VAL A 142 24.65 1.34 -21.32
CA VAL A 142 25.49 0.81 -20.24
C VAL A 142 25.18 1.49 -18.91
N VAL A 143 25.13 2.83 -18.86
CA VAL A 143 24.83 3.55 -17.61
C VAL A 143 23.43 3.21 -17.11
N VAL A 144 22.43 3.19 -17.98
CA VAL A 144 21.05 2.85 -17.58
C VAL A 144 21.00 1.41 -17.06
N ALA A 145 21.63 0.45 -17.74
CA ALA A 145 21.66 -0.94 -17.31
C ALA A 145 22.34 -1.10 -15.94
N VAL A 146 23.49 -0.44 -15.73
CA VAL A 146 24.22 -0.47 -14.46
C VAL A 146 23.42 0.19 -13.34
N VAL A 147 22.88 1.39 -13.56
CA VAL A 147 22.07 2.09 -12.54
C VAL A 147 20.81 1.31 -12.20
N LEU A 148 20.15 0.72 -13.20
CA LEU A 148 18.97 -0.14 -12.99
C LEU A 148 19.33 -1.40 -12.20
N GLY A 149 20.39 -2.11 -12.59
CA GLY A 149 20.86 -3.31 -11.92
C GLY A 149 21.26 -3.04 -10.47
N LEU A 150 22.01 -1.96 -10.22
CA LEU A 150 22.38 -1.52 -8.87
C LEU A 150 21.16 -1.11 -8.05
N SER A 151 20.19 -0.41 -8.64
CA SER A 151 18.95 -0.04 -7.97
C SER A 151 18.15 -1.27 -7.56
N ILE A 152 18.02 -2.27 -8.45
CA ILE A 152 17.35 -3.54 -8.15
C ILE A 152 18.10 -4.30 -7.05
N ALA A 153 19.43 -4.39 -7.13
CA ALA A 153 20.25 -5.05 -6.12
C ALA A 153 20.15 -4.37 -4.75
N LEU A 154 20.16 -3.03 -4.70
CA LEU A 154 19.99 -2.25 -3.48
C LEU A 154 18.58 -2.41 -2.89
N LEU A 155 17.56 -2.36 -3.74
CA LEU A 155 16.17 -2.58 -3.33
C LEU A 155 16.00 -3.97 -2.72
N ASN A 156 16.46 -5.01 -3.40
CA ASN A 156 16.34 -6.39 -2.93
C ASN A 156 17.23 -6.68 -1.71
N GLY A 157 18.46 -6.19 -1.72
CA GLY A 157 19.47 -6.51 -0.71
C GLY A 157 19.30 -5.74 0.58
N VAL A 158 19.02 -4.43 0.49
CA VAL A 158 19.01 -3.53 1.66
C VAL A 158 17.60 -3.12 2.00
N VAL A 159 16.82 -2.61 1.03
CA VAL A 159 15.50 -2.03 1.32
C VAL A 159 14.52 -3.11 1.74
N ILE A 160 14.37 -4.18 0.96
CA ILE A 160 13.42 -5.25 1.27
C ILE A 160 13.86 -5.99 2.53
N LYS A 161 15.11 -6.46 2.62
CA LYS A 161 15.58 -7.20 3.80
C LYS A 161 15.57 -6.36 5.07
N GLY A 162 16.03 -5.10 4.98
CA GLY A 162 16.05 -4.17 6.11
C GLY A 162 14.64 -3.82 6.56
N THR A 163 13.74 -3.47 5.64
CA THR A 163 12.34 -3.16 5.96
C THR A 163 11.63 -4.38 6.53
N MET A 164 11.80 -5.58 5.95
CA MET A 164 11.20 -6.80 6.48
C MET A 164 11.73 -7.16 7.86
N SER A 165 13.03 -6.98 8.12
CA SER A 165 13.59 -7.18 9.46
C SER A 165 12.98 -6.21 10.47
N PHE A 166 12.85 -4.94 10.10
CA PHE A 166 12.22 -3.92 10.93
C PHE A 166 10.74 -4.23 11.19
N LEU A 167 9.95 -4.52 10.15
CA LEU A 167 8.53 -4.86 10.28
C LEU A 167 8.34 -6.10 11.14
N ASN A 168 9.14 -7.15 10.91
CA ASN A 168 9.09 -8.35 11.74
C ASN A 168 9.37 -8.03 13.21
N LYS A 169 10.37 -7.19 13.54
CA LYS A 169 10.65 -6.80 14.92
C LYS A 169 9.53 -5.97 15.53
N SER A 170 9.04 -4.97 14.80
CA SER A 170 8.01 -4.05 15.28
C SER A 170 6.65 -4.73 15.49
N PHE A 171 6.29 -5.69 14.63
CA PHE A 171 5.02 -6.41 14.74
C PHE A 171 5.12 -7.72 15.54
N ALA A 172 6.32 -8.29 15.73
CA ALA A 172 6.47 -9.51 16.54
C ALA A 172 5.98 -9.30 17.97
N ALA A 173 6.32 -8.16 18.61
CA ALA A 173 5.89 -7.89 19.97
C ALA A 173 4.37 -7.94 20.13
N VAL A 174 3.63 -7.28 19.22
CA VAL A 174 2.16 -7.30 19.21
C VAL A 174 1.60 -8.67 18.82
N ASN A 175 2.28 -9.38 17.92
CA ASN A 175 1.86 -10.70 17.45
C ASN A 175 2.05 -11.78 18.53
N ASP A 176 3.09 -11.67 19.32
CA ASP A 176 3.47 -12.64 20.35
C ASP A 176 2.82 -12.31 21.71
N GLU A 177 2.19 -11.13 21.81
CA GLU A 177 1.40 -10.72 22.98
C GLU A 177 0.27 -11.72 23.28
N MET A 178 0.27 -12.24 24.50
CA MET A 178 -0.76 -13.15 25.00
C MET A 178 -1.68 -12.38 25.95
N ASP A 179 -2.94 -12.26 25.57
CA ASP A 179 -3.98 -11.68 26.43
C ASP A 179 -4.50 -12.74 27.40
N PRO A 180 -4.33 -12.58 28.72
CA PRO A 180 -4.87 -13.51 29.72
C PRO A 180 -6.39 -13.69 29.66
N ASN A 181 -7.11 -12.70 29.12
CA ASN A 181 -8.56 -12.76 28.93
C ASN A 181 -8.97 -13.51 27.65
N ASN A 182 -8.00 -13.97 26.85
CA ASN A 182 -8.22 -14.76 25.64
C ASN A 182 -7.48 -16.11 25.71
N PRO A 183 -7.94 -17.04 26.58
CA PRO A 183 -7.33 -18.36 26.73
C PRO A 183 -7.58 -19.25 25.50
N ALA A 184 -6.80 -20.33 25.38
CA ALA A 184 -6.95 -21.30 24.30
C ALA A 184 -8.37 -21.90 24.26
N PRO A 185 -8.92 -22.17 23.06
CA PRO A 185 -10.21 -22.82 22.90
C PRO A 185 -10.25 -24.19 23.58
N THR A 186 -11.38 -24.54 24.18
CA THR A 186 -11.63 -25.87 24.76
C THR A 186 -12.28 -26.84 23.78
N THR A 187 -12.75 -26.35 22.63
CA THR A 187 -13.40 -27.14 21.57
C THR A 187 -12.40 -27.58 20.51
N PRO A 188 -12.50 -28.81 19.97
CA PRO A 188 -11.67 -29.26 18.85
C PRO A 188 -12.03 -28.58 17.52
N LEU A 189 -13.14 -27.83 17.46
CA LEU A 189 -13.63 -27.16 16.24
C LEU A 189 -12.89 -25.84 15.94
N ARG A 190 -11.87 -25.50 16.72
CA ARG A 190 -11.13 -24.24 16.64
C ARG A 190 -9.64 -24.48 16.67
N SER A 191 -8.89 -23.80 15.80
CA SER A 191 -7.43 -23.88 15.76
C SER A 191 -6.79 -23.52 17.12
N GLY A 192 -5.79 -24.29 17.55
CA GLY A 192 -5.18 -24.13 18.88
C GLY A 192 -5.96 -24.77 20.03
N GLY A 193 -7.13 -25.40 19.77
CA GLY A 193 -7.86 -26.23 20.73
C GLY A 193 -7.40 -27.70 20.74
N PRO A 194 -8.09 -28.58 21.51
CA PRO A 194 -7.74 -29.99 21.63
C PRO A 194 -7.69 -30.70 20.27
N GLY A 195 -6.60 -31.41 19.98
CA GLY A 195 -6.40 -32.14 18.72
C GLY A 195 -6.01 -31.27 17.52
N SER A 196 -5.79 -29.96 17.71
CA SER A 196 -5.29 -29.09 16.63
C SER A 196 -3.83 -29.38 16.30
N LEU A 197 -3.49 -29.40 15.01
CA LEU A 197 -2.11 -29.55 14.52
C LEU A 197 -1.24 -28.32 14.78
N VAL A 198 -1.86 -27.19 15.11
CA VAL A 198 -1.19 -25.91 15.41
C VAL A 198 -1.49 -25.51 16.85
N SER A 199 -0.48 -25.05 17.58
CA SER A 199 -0.63 -24.68 18.99
C SER A 199 -1.13 -23.25 19.15
N TRP A 200 -1.90 -22.98 20.21
CA TRP A 200 -2.52 -21.66 20.47
C TRP A 200 -1.54 -20.46 20.40
N ASN A 201 -0.31 -20.66 20.87
CA ASN A 201 0.73 -19.64 20.86
C ASN A 201 1.23 -19.28 19.45
N THR A 202 1.17 -20.19 18.46
CA THR A 202 1.70 -19.97 17.10
C THR A 202 0.73 -19.23 16.18
N LEU A 203 -0.55 -19.13 16.55
CA LEU A 203 -1.59 -18.42 15.78
C LEU A 203 -1.31 -16.91 15.66
N GLY A 204 -0.51 -16.35 16.57
CA GLY A 204 -0.33 -14.90 16.69
C GLY A 204 -1.57 -14.19 17.22
N ASN A 205 -1.42 -12.93 17.61
CA ASN A 205 -2.47 -12.18 18.30
C ASN A 205 -3.76 -12.04 17.49
N GLN A 206 -3.65 -11.62 16.22
CA GLN A 206 -4.83 -11.48 15.35
C GLN A 206 -5.50 -12.83 15.04
N GLY A 207 -4.71 -13.91 14.90
CA GLY A 207 -5.24 -15.26 14.75
C GLY A 207 -6.02 -15.73 15.98
N ARG A 208 -5.49 -15.46 17.19
CA ARG A 208 -6.18 -15.75 18.45
C ARG A 208 -7.47 -14.96 18.60
N ILE A 209 -7.49 -13.67 18.26
CA ILE A 209 -8.71 -12.84 18.27
C ILE A 209 -9.75 -13.41 17.29
N PHE A 210 -9.33 -13.78 16.08
CA PHE A 210 -10.22 -14.38 15.10
C PHE A 210 -10.80 -15.71 15.60
N VAL A 211 -9.97 -16.61 16.12
CA VAL A 211 -10.44 -17.93 16.57
C VAL A 211 -11.32 -17.85 17.81
N ALA A 212 -11.01 -16.96 18.76
CA ALA A 212 -11.80 -16.78 19.97
C ALA A 212 -13.14 -16.07 19.70
N GLY A 213 -13.15 -15.15 18.73
CA GLY A 213 -14.34 -14.38 18.38
C GLY A 213 -15.42 -15.16 17.63
N GLY A 214 -16.43 -14.43 17.18
CA GLY A 214 -17.49 -14.94 16.32
C GLY A 214 -18.85 -15.12 16.99
N PRO A 215 -19.92 -15.27 16.18
CA PRO A 215 -21.25 -15.53 16.69
C PRO A 215 -21.32 -16.88 17.41
N LYS A 216 -21.97 -16.92 18.57
CA LYS A 216 -22.30 -18.16 19.28
C LYS A 216 -23.43 -18.91 18.56
N VAL A 217 -23.52 -20.21 18.81
CA VAL A 217 -24.60 -21.08 18.28
C VAL A 217 -26.00 -20.49 18.58
N GLU A 218 -26.20 -19.96 19.77
CA GLU A 218 -27.45 -19.29 20.19
C GLU A 218 -27.78 -18.08 19.29
N GLN A 219 -26.78 -17.24 18.98
CA GLN A 219 -26.95 -16.06 18.14
C GLN A 219 -27.27 -16.45 16.69
N LEU A 220 -26.60 -17.49 16.18
CA LEU A 220 -26.85 -18.03 14.85
C LEU A 220 -28.22 -18.70 14.75
N THR A 221 -28.62 -19.45 15.76
CA THR A 221 -29.94 -20.11 15.84
C THR A 221 -31.05 -19.07 15.85
N LYS A 222 -30.89 -18.00 16.65
CA LYS A 222 -31.83 -16.88 16.70
C LYS A 222 -31.91 -16.14 15.35
N PHE A 223 -30.78 -15.93 14.68
CA PHE A 223 -30.75 -15.27 13.39
C PHE A 223 -31.37 -16.12 12.26
N ASN A 224 -31.08 -17.43 12.25
CA ASN A 224 -31.51 -18.34 11.19
C ASN A 224 -32.94 -18.88 11.38
N GLY A 225 -33.49 -18.82 12.59
CA GLY A 225 -34.80 -19.39 12.92
C GLY A 225 -34.82 -20.93 12.98
N ALA A 226 -33.64 -21.57 12.89
CA ALA A 226 -33.46 -23.01 12.95
C ALA A 226 -32.17 -23.34 13.73
N PRO A 227 -32.06 -24.54 14.36
CA PRO A 227 -30.89 -24.94 15.13
C PRO A 227 -29.59 -24.78 14.32
N ALA A 228 -28.65 -23.98 14.84
CA ALA A 228 -27.33 -23.83 14.26
C ALA A 228 -26.35 -24.84 14.88
N VAL A 229 -25.33 -25.23 14.11
CA VAL A 229 -24.19 -26.01 14.60
C VAL A 229 -23.04 -25.08 14.97
N GLU A 230 -22.12 -25.54 15.82
CA GLU A 230 -20.94 -24.75 16.19
C GLU A 230 -20.05 -24.49 14.94
N PRO A 231 -19.77 -23.22 14.59
CA PRO A 231 -18.93 -22.92 13.44
C PRO A 231 -17.48 -23.36 13.67
N ILE A 232 -16.90 -24.00 12.66
CA ILE A 232 -15.46 -24.28 12.63
C ILE A 232 -14.71 -22.97 12.37
N ARG A 233 -13.66 -22.70 13.15
CA ARG A 233 -12.75 -21.57 12.92
C ARG A 233 -11.32 -22.08 12.77
N ALA A 234 -10.87 -22.12 11.52
CA ALA A 234 -9.51 -22.52 11.18
C ALA A 234 -8.63 -21.28 10.94
N TYR A 235 -7.45 -21.27 11.55
CA TYR A 235 -6.43 -20.26 11.34
C TYR A 235 -5.03 -20.88 11.50
N ALA A 236 -4.11 -20.52 10.61
CA ALA A 236 -2.70 -20.86 10.74
C ALA A 236 -1.87 -19.56 10.73
N GLY A 237 -1.11 -19.34 11.80
CA GLY A 237 -0.28 -18.16 11.96
C GLY A 237 1.07 -18.31 11.28
N LYS A 238 1.80 -17.19 11.18
CA LYS A 238 3.16 -17.18 10.59
C LYS A 238 4.11 -18.20 11.23
N ASN A 239 3.95 -18.47 12.53
CA ASN A 239 4.80 -19.37 13.30
C ASN A 239 4.23 -20.80 13.39
N SER A 240 3.13 -21.10 12.69
CA SER A 240 2.49 -22.42 12.73
C SER A 240 3.23 -23.48 11.91
N ALA A 241 4.09 -23.08 10.96
CA ALA A 241 4.94 -23.99 10.20
C ALA A 241 6.25 -23.29 9.76
N PRO A 242 7.26 -24.03 9.25
CA PRO A 242 8.56 -23.46 8.88
C PRO A 242 8.50 -22.44 7.74
N ASP A 243 7.53 -22.58 6.83
CA ASP A 243 7.34 -21.68 5.70
C ASP A 243 5.87 -21.55 5.28
N ILE A 244 5.61 -20.62 4.36
CA ILE A 244 4.25 -20.32 3.87
C ILE A 244 3.63 -21.52 3.15
N ARG A 245 4.41 -22.33 2.41
CA ARG A 245 3.88 -23.51 1.72
C ARG A 245 3.50 -24.62 2.69
N ALA A 246 4.25 -24.77 3.79
CA ALA A 246 3.92 -25.72 4.85
C ALA A 246 2.72 -25.24 5.72
N THR A 247 2.43 -23.94 5.72
CA THR A 247 1.31 -23.34 6.46
C THR A 247 -0.01 -23.40 5.69
N ALA A 248 0.04 -23.38 4.35
CA ALA A 248 -1.10 -23.36 3.43
C ALA A 248 -1.63 -24.76 3.13
#